data_AF-A0A9P7UX41-F1
#
_entry.id   AF-A0A9P7UX41-F1
#
_cell.length_a   1.000
_cell.length_b   1.000
_cell.length_c   1.000
_cell.angle_alpha   90.00
_cell.angle_beta   90.00
_cell.angle_gamma   90.00
#
_symmetry.space_group_name_H-M   'P 1'
#
loop_
_entity.id
_entity.type
_entity.pdbx_description
1 polymer ?
#
loop_
_entity_poly.entity_id
_entity_poly.type
_entity_poly.pdbx_seq_one_letter_code
_entity_poly.pdbx_strand_id
1 'polypeptide(L)'
;MEKSGPNHALDARRYRSDTYASVINRDIERGNLSRLNKPVPTSFDSSHPSPICYEMLDLLTFALKSLNLNNTRTVSNFRAQWHRICAWTSFFIHHSILDGTALTPESLGFQNRLIYVSAEVASMLDVAGFTVPIHMLRVPPSPKRLHLVEATRDFIPLLVELTIHLASISHPGFEFLWSHILRLDRILDKQICDALNTLIKAPNPKYDVATVLHDILLEELRRNTDGVNVWALRCALDITTRLMFSGPVTIPRQLVSKGIIKTLTGVLERTAVFSHNANNREQQDATIDVLNDCLRGIECCISDGFAPVCDALDAGLLLAILEAWFIVYSWLEYPDDECPFRNFSVQILDTIRQLLIVPSVVRRVLKKTRNILSDRTIAIPLMYQSTTQTAVVESVELLGKEAFNMKIALDYFGKATERRLSCSNEGKCPEAIVPKSSEGSLLKYKLCSCCRVSVYCSVDCQRTHWNDVHRAQCLAPRPEEGCPFRISKLDESFIRYYVTEFEIQDHKELVKDSHDLNLSGQETDLLVHQFHFSMDPADEKYNAIDYHELLKEFSTCPECNWIKEKTIKERAELDEAREGLVYVLYPGRKAISCMIFRVDLEVALNSTGVWEEAQAQKMSTKMFY
;
A
#
# COMPACT_ATOMS: atom_id res chain seq x y z
N MET A 1 8.62 -22.84 -39.50
CA MET A 1 9.98 -23.35 -39.24
C MET A 1 10.38 -22.87 -37.87
N GLU A 2 10.11 -23.74 -36.89
CA GLU A 2 10.29 -23.52 -35.46
C GLU A 2 11.79 -23.49 -35.12
N LYS A 3 12.20 -22.49 -34.34
CA LYS A 3 13.37 -22.60 -33.47
C LYS A 3 12.85 -22.68 -32.05
N SER A 4 12.69 -23.90 -31.56
CA SER A 4 12.50 -24.20 -30.15
C SER A 4 13.67 -23.62 -29.36
N GLY A 5 13.37 -22.71 -28.43
CA GLY A 5 14.33 -22.23 -27.45
C GLY A 5 14.78 -23.37 -26.54
N PRO A 6 16.01 -23.33 -25.99
CA PRO A 6 16.49 -24.37 -25.11
C PRO A 6 15.70 -24.33 -23.80
N ASN A 7 14.97 -25.40 -23.53
CA ASN A 7 14.46 -25.72 -22.20
C ASN A 7 15.65 -25.75 -21.23
N HIS A 8 15.83 -24.69 -20.44
CA HIS A 8 16.71 -24.63 -19.27
C HIS A 8 16.14 -25.45 -18.10
N ALA A 9 15.71 -26.67 -18.38
CA ALA A 9 15.54 -27.70 -17.38
C ALA A 9 16.94 -28.12 -16.92
N LEU A 10 17.46 -27.36 -15.96
CA LEU A 10 18.53 -27.69 -15.00
C LEU A 10 19.37 -28.92 -15.37
N ASP A 11 20.62 -28.65 -15.75
CA ASP A 11 21.73 -29.59 -15.90
C ASP A 11 22.17 -30.22 -14.54
N ALA A 12 21.21 -30.42 -13.62
CA ALA A 12 21.37 -31.13 -12.36
C ALA A 12 21.54 -32.65 -12.55
N ARG A 13 21.37 -33.17 -13.78
CA ARG A 13 21.52 -34.60 -14.08
C ARG A 13 22.96 -35.04 -14.38
N ARG A 14 23.89 -34.12 -14.68
CA ARG A 14 25.27 -34.49 -15.06
C ARG A 14 26.26 -34.71 -13.91
N TYR A 15 25.86 -34.54 -12.66
CA TYR A 15 26.71 -34.78 -11.47
C TYR A 15 26.32 -36.03 -10.65
N ARG A 16 25.79 -37.08 -11.29
CA ARG A 16 25.64 -38.41 -10.66
C ARG A 16 26.89 -39.25 -10.90
N SER A 17 27.95 -38.96 -10.16
CA SER A 17 28.92 -39.98 -9.78
C SER A 17 28.44 -40.53 -8.43
N ASP A 18 27.81 -41.71 -8.44
CA ASP A 18 27.36 -42.40 -7.21
C ASP A 18 28.52 -42.66 -6.23
N THR A 19 29.75 -42.61 -6.73
CA THR A 19 31.00 -42.65 -5.95
C THR A 19 31.26 -41.36 -5.14
N TYR A 20 30.93 -40.17 -5.66
CA TYR A 20 31.16 -38.92 -4.93
C TYR A 20 30.13 -38.72 -3.81
N ALA A 21 28.85 -39.01 -4.08
CA ALA A 21 27.77 -38.92 -3.09
C ALA A 21 27.96 -39.91 -1.91
N SER A 22 28.50 -41.11 -2.17
CA SER A 22 28.71 -42.14 -1.14
C SER A 22 29.95 -41.91 -0.25
N VAL A 23 30.96 -41.17 -0.73
CA VAL A 23 32.09 -40.72 0.07
C VAL A 23 31.66 -39.55 0.98
N ILE A 24 30.92 -38.59 0.43
CA ILE A 24 30.52 -37.42 1.21
C ILE A 24 29.43 -37.75 2.24
N ASN A 25 28.52 -38.71 1.96
CA ASN A 25 27.57 -39.20 2.97
C ASN A 25 28.29 -39.81 4.19
N ARG A 26 29.34 -40.61 3.94
CA ARG A 26 30.21 -41.13 5.01
C ARG A 26 30.93 -40.02 5.76
N ASP A 27 31.29 -38.94 5.07
CA ASP A 27 32.01 -37.81 5.64
C ASP A 27 31.14 -36.89 6.51
N ILE A 28 29.88 -36.66 6.14
CA ILE A 28 28.91 -35.96 7.01
C ILE A 28 28.64 -36.77 8.28
N GLU A 29 28.42 -38.08 8.15
CA GLU A 29 28.23 -38.98 9.29
C GLU A 29 29.46 -39.03 10.22
N ARG A 30 30.66 -38.75 9.68
CA ARG A 30 31.94 -38.68 10.39
C ARG A 30 32.30 -37.31 10.96
N GLY A 31 31.51 -36.26 10.75
CA GLY A 31 31.76 -34.93 11.35
C GLY A 31 32.61 -33.96 10.51
N ASN A 32 32.62 -34.11 9.18
CA ASN A 32 33.39 -33.23 8.28
C ASN A 32 32.85 -31.80 8.10
N LEU A 33 31.74 -31.41 8.76
CA LEU A 33 31.39 -29.99 8.90
C LEU A 33 32.48 -29.19 9.62
N SER A 34 33.38 -29.86 10.35
CA SER A 34 34.59 -29.26 10.91
C SER A 34 35.49 -28.58 9.86
N ARG A 35 35.36 -28.89 8.57
CA ARG A 35 36.04 -28.15 7.49
C ARG A 35 35.58 -26.69 7.38
N LEU A 36 34.37 -26.37 7.83
CA LEU A 36 33.87 -24.99 7.92
C LEU A 36 34.58 -24.17 9.01
N ASN A 37 35.38 -24.81 9.89
CA ASN A 37 36.24 -24.11 10.84
C ASN A 37 37.42 -23.40 10.17
N LYS A 38 37.71 -23.70 8.89
CA LYS A 38 38.66 -22.91 8.12
C LYS A 38 38.17 -21.45 8.08
N PRO A 39 39.05 -20.45 8.26
CA PRO A 39 38.66 -19.06 8.12
C PRO A 39 38.21 -18.78 6.69
N VAL A 40 37.25 -17.87 6.53
CA VAL A 40 36.88 -17.35 5.21
C VAL A 40 38.09 -16.68 4.56
N PRO A 41 38.31 -16.81 3.24
CA PRO A 41 39.41 -16.16 2.55
C PRO A 41 39.34 -14.63 2.71
N THR A 42 40.50 -13.97 2.72
CA THR A 42 40.57 -12.50 2.75
C THR A 42 40.40 -11.85 1.37
N SER A 43 40.47 -12.65 0.31
CA SER A 43 40.25 -12.21 -1.08
C SER A 43 39.42 -13.24 -1.84
N PHE A 44 38.63 -12.77 -2.79
CA PHE A 44 37.78 -13.58 -3.64
C PHE A 44 37.75 -13.02 -5.06
N ASP A 45 38.06 -13.86 -6.03
CA ASP A 45 37.86 -13.54 -7.45
C ASP A 45 36.47 -14.03 -7.87
N SER A 46 35.54 -13.10 -8.08
CA SER A 46 34.17 -13.42 -8.49
C SER A 46 34.10 -14.03 -9.89
N SER A 47 35.10 -13.79 -10.73
CA SER A 47 35.16 -14.35 -12.10
C SER A 47 35.71 -15.76 -12.11
N HIS A 48 36.63 -16.08 -11.20
CA HIS A 48 37.25 -17.41 -11.07
C HIS A 48 37.31 -17.85 -9.60
N PRO A 49 36.18 -18.29 -8.99
CA PRO A 49 36.17 -18.75 -7.61
C PRO A 49 37.20 -19.86 -7.40
N SER A 50 38.02 -19.74 -6.36
CA SER A 50 39.09 -20.71 -6.11
C SER A 50 38.55 -22.14 -5.86
N PRO A 51 39.34 -23.20 -6.09
CA PRO A 51 38.92 -24.57 -5.79
C PRO A 51 38.43 -24.76 -4.34
N ILE A 52 38.98 -24.00 -3.39
CA ILE A 52 38.55 -24.02 -1.98
C ILE A 52 37.13 -23.46 -1.83
N CYS A 53 36.78 -22.40 -2.57
CA CYS A 53 35.44 -21.83 -2.55
C CYS A 53 34.40 -22.82 -3.08
N TYR A 54 34.71 -23.52 -4.19
CA TYR A 54 33.86 -24.61 -4.69
C TYR A 54 33.74 -25.75 -3.68
N GLU A 55 34.85 -26.18 -3.08
CA GLU A 55 34.85 -27.21 -2.03
C GLU A 55 33.92 -26.84 -0.87
N MET A 56 33.96 -25.59 -0.39
CA MET A 56 33.10 -25.13 0.70
C MET A 56 31.63 -25.01 0.26
N LEU A 57 31.35 -24.49 -0.93
CA LEU A 57 29.98 -24.38 -1.44
C LEU A 57 29.36 -25.76 -1.67
N ASP A 58 30.14 -26.72 -2.15
CA ASP A 58 29.72 -28.12 -2.32
C ASP A 58 29.47 -28.80 -0.98
N LEU A 59 30.33 -28.55 0.01
CA LEU A 59 30.13 -29.01 1.37
C LEU A 59 28.83 -28.45 1.97
N LEU A 60 28.54 -27.17 1.79
CA LEU A 60 27.30 -26.53 2.25
C LEU A 60 26.07 -27.10 1.53
N THR A 61 26.12 -27.17 0.19
CA THR A 61 25.05 -27.72 -0.64
C THR A 61 24.71 -29.15 -0.22
N PHE A 62 25.74 -29.97 -0.02
CA PHE A 62 25.58 -31.35 0.41
C PHE A 62 25.06 -31.45 1.84
N ALA A 63 25.59 -30.64 2.77
CA ALA A 63 25.12 -30.61 4.15
C ALA A 63 23.63 -30.26 4.27
N LEU A 64 23.16 -29.32 3.45
CA LEU A 64 21.75 -28.92 3.41
C LEU A 64 20.87 -30.03 2.80
N LYS A 65 21.31 -30.64 1.68
CA LYS A 65 20.58 -31.76 1.04
C LYS A 65 20.51 -33.02 1.90
N SER A 66 21.57 -33.30 2.66
CA SER A 66 21.67 -34.48 3.52
C SER A 66 21.06 -34.26 4.91
N LEU A 67 20.50 -33.07 5.18
CA LEU A 67 19.85 -32.78 6.45
C LEU A 67 18.53 -33.57 6.58
N ASN A 68 18.63 -34.78 7.13
CA ASN A 68 17.46 -35.51 7.57
C ASN A 68 17.02 -35.00 8.94
N LEU A 69 15.89 -34.32 8.98
CA LEU A 69 15.32 -33.71 10.19
C LEU A 69 14.99 -34.73 11.29
N ASN A 70 14.80 -36.00 10.91
CA ASN A 70 14.57 -37.09 11.85
C ASN A 70 15.87 -37.57 12.53
N ASN A 71 17.04 -37.16 12.05
CA ASN A 71 18.33 -37.52 12.63
C ASN A 71 18.85 -36.42 13.58
N THR A 72 18.60 -36.62 14.87
CA THR A 72 18.98 -35.68 15.95
C THR A 72 20.47 -35.35 15.99
N ARG A 73 21.34 -36.30 15.58
CA ARG A 73 22.80 -36.09 15.53
C ARG A 73 23.18 -35.12 14.42
N THR A 74 22.60 -35.27 13.23
CA THR A 74 22.84 -34.38 12.09
C THR A 74 22.36 -32.97 12.40
N VAL A 75 21.16 -32.84 12.98
CA VAL A 75 20.62 -31.54 13.43
C VAL A 75 21.53 -30.91 14.49
N SER A 76 22.00 -31.67 15.47
CA SER A 76 22.91 -31.16 16.52
C SER A 76 24.24 -30.65 15.94
N ASN A 77 24.85 -31.41 15.02
CA ASN A 77 26.08 -31.01 14.35
C ASN A 77 25.89 -29.74 13.51
N PHE A 78 24.76 -29.65 12.80
CA PHE A 78 24.41 -28.49 12.00
C PHE A 78 24.21 -27.25 12.88
N ARG A 79 23.47 -27.38 14.00
CA ARG A 79 23.31 -26.31 15.00
C ARG A 79 24.65 -25.84 15.57
N ALA A 80 25.57 -26.77 15.86
CA ALA A 80 26.90 -26.43 16.36
C ALA A 80 27.73 -25.62 15.35
N GLN A 81 27.46 -25.78 14.06
CA GLN A 81 28.20 -25.14 12.96
C GLN A 81 27.44 -23.97 12.32
N TRP A 82 26.27 -23.60 12.85
CA TRP A 82 25.38 -22.59 12.25
C TRP A 82 26.08 -21.26 11.98
N HIS A 83 26.80 -20.72 12.97
CA HIS A 83 27.56 -19.48 12.81
C HIS A 83 28.59 -19.54 11.66
N ARG A 84 29.19 -20.72 11.40
CA ARG A 84 30.12 -20.91 10.27
C ARG A 84 29.38 -21.02 8.95
N ILE A 85 28.24 -21.70 8.93
CA ILE A 85 27.37 -21.79 7.76
C ILE A 85 26.93 -20.38 7.33
N CYS A 86 26.42 -19.58 8.28
CA CYS A 86 26.07 -18.18 8.02
C CYS A 86 27.29 -17.39 7.56
N ALA A 87 28.43 -17.46 8.25
CA ALA A 87 29.63 -16.69 7.87
C ALA A 87 30.12 -17.01 6.45
N TRP A 88 30.22 -18.29 6.08
CA TRP A 88 30.63 -18.70 4.73
C TRP A 88 29.61 -18.29 3.67
N THR A 89 28.32 -18.47 3.96
CA THR A 89 27.24 -18.08 3.03
C THR A 89 27.23 -16.56 2.85
N SER A 90 27.34 -15.78 3.93
CA SER A 90 27.42 -14.32 3.88
C SER A 90 28.62 -13.84 3.06
N PHE A 91 29.80 -14.42 3.32
CA PHE A 91 31.01 -14.13 2.56
C PHE A 91 30.79 -14.34 1.06
N PHE A 92 30.22 -15.49 0.69
CA PHE A 92 29.94 -15.77 -0.72
C PHE A 92 28.89 -14.81 -1.30
N ILE A 93 27.82 -14.47 -0.56
CA ILE A 93 26.79 -13.55 -1.05
C ILE A 93 27.40 -12.18 -1.36
N HIS A 94 28.15 -11.60 -0.43
CA HIS A 94 28.79 -10.29 -0.62
C HIS A 94 29.74 -10.31 -1.81
N HIS A 95 30.74 -11.19 -1.80
CA HIS A 95 31.81 -11.13 -2.80
C HIS A 95 31.45 -11.73 -4.15
N SER A 96 30.47 -12.64 -4.21
CA SER A 96 30.11 -13.30 -5.47
C SER A 96 28.92 -12.63 -6.15
N ILE A 97 27.92 -12.15 -5.41
CA ILE A 97 26.67 -11.64 -5.99
C ILE A 97 26.52 -10.14 -5.79
N LEU A 98 26.64 -9.63 -4.56
CA LEU A 98 26.33 -8.22 -4.29
C LEU A 98 27.41 -7.25 -4.81
N ASP A 99 28.68 -7.63 -4.64
CA ASP A 99 29.83 -6.83 -5.08
C ASP A 99 30.47 -7.39 -6.36
N GLY A 100 30.18 -8.65 -6.67
CA GLY A 100 30.76 -9.38 -7.80
C GLY A 100 29.83 -9.42 -9.02
N THR A 101 30.40 -9.29 -10.21
CA THR A 101 29.70 -9.58 -11.48
C THR A 101 30.17 -10.93 -12.01
N ALA A 102 29.25 -11.80 -12.41
CA ALA A 102 29.60 -13.04 -13.09
C ALA A 102 30.08 -12.75 -14.52
N LEU A 103 31.39 -12.86 -14.75
CA LEU A 103 32.01 -12.63 -16.07
C LEU A 103 32.27 -13.94 -16.82
N THR A 104 32.10 -15.08 -16.15
CA THR A 104 32.40 -16.43 -16.69
C THR A 104 31.24 -17.40 -16.47
N PRO A 105 31.07 -18.41 -17.32
CA PRO A 105 30.08 -19.48 -17.08
C PRO A 105 30.28 -20.18 -15.72
N GLU A 106 31.52 -20.36 -15.29
CA GLU A 106 31.88 -20.95 -14.00
C GLU A 106 31.38 -20.11 -12.82
N SER A 107 31.59 -18.78 -12.87
CA SER A 107 31.08 -17.84 -11.86
C SER A 107 29.56 -17.79 -11.81
N LEU A 108 28.89 -17.83 -12.97
CA LEU A 108 27.43 -17.88 -13.03
C LEU A 108 26.88 -19.19 -12.42
N GLY A 109 27.53 -20.32 -12.71
CA GLY A 109 27.21 -21.60 -12.07
C GLY A 109 27.40 -21.57 -10.55
N PHE A 110 28.45 -20.91 -10.09
CA PHE A 110 28.73 -20.70 -8.66
C PHE A 110 27.64 -19.84 -8.00
N GLN A 111 27.29 -18.68 -8.58
CA GLN A 111 26.23 -17.81 -8.07
C GLN A 111 24.87 -18.51 -8.00
N ASN A 112 24.49 -19.26 -9.04
CA ASN A 112 23.23 -20.01 -9.04
C ASN A 112 23.18 -21.07 -7.93
N ARG A 113 24.28 -21.81 -7.71
CA ARG A 113 24.38 -22.76 -6.60
C ARG A 113 24.36 -22.05 -5.24
N LEU A 114 24.97 -20.87 -5.14
CA LEU A 114 24.95 -20.05 -3.93
C LEU A 114 23.54 -19.56 -3.60
N ILE A 115 22.76 -19.08 -4.57
CA ILE A 115 21.36 -18.68 -4.35
C ILE A 115 20.55 -19.87 -3.81
N TYR A 116 20.78 -21.06 -4.37
CA TYR A 116 20.16 -22.29 -3.86
C TYR A 116 20.55 -22.56 -2.40
N VAL A 117 21.84 -22.49 -2.08
CA VAL A 117 22.34 -22.65 -0.70
C VAL A 117 21.72 -21.60 0.22
N SER A 118 21.65 -20.34 -0.17
CA SER A 118 21.06 -19.26 0.63
C SER A 118 19.59 -19.50 0.95
N ALA A 119 18.80 -19.97 -0.03
CA ALA A 119 17.39 -20.30 0.18
C ALA A 119 17.23 -21.51 1.12
N GLU A 120 18.03 -22.56 0.96
CA GLU A 120 18.01 -23.72 1.85
C GLU A 120 18.42 -23.34 3.28
N VAL A 121 19.45 -22.49 3.45
CA VAL A 121 19.82 -21.92 4.75
C VAL A 121 18.65 -21.12 5.34
N ALA A 122 17.95 -20.32 4.53
CA ALA A 122 16.75 -19.61 4.97
C ALA A 122 15.66 -20.59 5.44
N SER A 123 15.33 -21.63 4.68
CA SER A 123 14.35 -22.66 5.10
C SER A 123 14.74 -23.36 6.40
N MET A 124 16.04 -23.56 6.65
CA MET A 124 16.51 -24.19 7.89
C MET A 124 16.34 -23.33 9.14
N LEU A 125 16.17 -22.02 8.99
CA LEU A 125 15.86 -21.15 10.12
C LEU A 125 14.54 -21.52 10.79
N ASP A 126 13.55 -21.95 10.01
CA ASP A 126 12.26 -22.40 10.53
C ASP A 126 12.37 -23.75 11.24
N VAL A 127 12.96 -24.71 10.56
CA VAL A 127 12.95 -26.13 10.97
C VAL A 127 13.83 -26.41 12.19
N ALA A 128 14.97 -25.74 12.31
CA ALA A 128 15.94 -26.05 13.36
C ALA A 128 15.48 -25.59 14.76
N GLY A 129 14.22 -25.18 14.95
CA GLY A 129 13.68 -24.72 16.24
C GLY A 129 14.42 -23.48 16.75
N PHE A 130 15.08 -22.75 15.85
CA PHE A 130 15.64 -21.43 16.13
C PHE A 130 14.52 -20.39 16.32
N THR A 131 13.34 -20.74 15.83
CA THR A 131 12.05 -20.09 15.98
C THR A 131 11.39 -20.56 17.28
N VAL A 132 12.05 -20.31 18.42
CA VAL A 132 11.35 -20.38 19.70
C VAL A 132 10.23 -19.34 19.62
N PRO A 133 8.96 -19.70 19.84
CA PRO A 133 7.89 -18.72 19.80
C PRO A 133 8.24 -17.54 20.70
N ILE A 134 8.08 -16.31 20.23
CA ILE A 134 8.44 -15.08 20.97
C ILE A 134 7.87 -15.08 22.40
N HIS A 135 6.72 -15.73 22.62
CA HIS A 135 6.10 -15.88 23.94
C HIS A 135 6.90 -16.79 24.92
N MET A 136 7.77 -17.68 24.43
CA MET A 136 8.70 -18.48 25.22
C MET A 136 10.04 -17.77 25.53
N LEU A 137 10.28 -16.56 24.99
CA LEU A 137 11.43 -15.72 25.35
C LEU A 137 11.37 -15.15 26.78
N ARG A 138 10.30 -15.43 27.54
CA ARG A 138 10.25 -15.13 28.98
C ARG A 138 11.25 -15.93 29.80
N VAL A 139 11.78 -17.03 29.27
CA VAL A 139 12.93 -17.74 29.85
C VAL A 139 14.18 -17.21 29.16
N PRO A 140 15.18 -16.66 29.90
CA PRO A 140 16.40 -16.17 29.30
C PRO A 140 17.04 -17.27 28.45
N PRO A 141 17.38 -16.98 27.17
CA PRO A 141 17.96 -17.97 26.29
C PRO A 141 19.26 -18.49 26.89
N SER A 142 19.50 -19.80 26.79
CA SER A 142 20.82 -20.34 27.15
C SER A 142 21.90 -19.66 26.29
N PRO A 143 23.15 -19.51 26.78
CA PRO A 143 24.22 -18.86 26.00
C PRO A 143 24.41 -19.44 24.59
N LYS A 144 24.17 -20.76 24.42
CA LYS A 144 24.18 -21.42 23.10
C LYS A 144 23.07 -20.94 22.16
N ARG A 145 21.91 -20.56 22.68
CA ARG A 145 20.81 -19.97 21.89
C ARG A 145 21.09 -18.51 21.53
N LEU A 146 21.77 -17.76 22.39
CA LEU A 146 22.07 -16.36 22.12
C LEU A 146 22.99 -16.20 20.90
N HIS A 147 24.09 -16.95 20.83
CA HIS A 147 25.02 -16.92 19.68
C HIS A 147 24.38 -17.29 18.34
N LEU A 148 23.36 -18.14 18.40
CA LEU A 148 22.62 -18.59 17.24
C LEU A 148 21.66 -17.53 16.74
N VAL A 149 20.97 -16.84 17.67
CA VAL A 149 20.13 -15.67 17.37
C VAL A 149 20.98 -14.54 16.81
N GLU A 150 22.17 -14.29 17.38
CA GLU A 150 23.12 -13.29 16.88
C GLU A 150 23.58 -13.61 15.45
N ALA A 151 23.99 -14.85 15.17
CA ALA A 151 24.40 -15.24 13.83
C ALA A 151 23.26 -15.11 12.79
N THR A 152 22.03 -15.42 13.18
CA THR A 152 20.85 -15.24 12.32
C THR A 152 20.47 -13.77 12.14
N ARG A 153 20.66 -12.93 13.17
CA ARG A 153 20.28 -11.52 13.17
C ARG A 153 20.92 -10.75 12.03
N ASP A 154 22.22 -10.98 11.78
CA ASP A 154 22.94 -10.29 10.72
C ASP A 154 22.73 -10.94 9.34
N PHE A 155 22.29 -12.20 9.32
CA PHE A 155 22.04 -12.95 8.09
C PHE A 155 20.72 -12.55 7.41
N ILE A 156 19.67 -12.22 8.17
CA ILE A 156 18.37 -11.82 7.59
C ILE A 156 18.48 -10.55 6.73
N PRO A 157 19.09 -9.45 7.19
CA PRO A 157 19.29 -8.27 6.35
C PRO A 157 20.02 -8.57 5.05
N LEU A 158 21.01 -9.46 5.09
CA LEU A 158 21.76 -9.87 3.91
C LEU A 158 20.90 -10.68 2.92
N LEU A 159 20.03 -11.57 3.41
CA LEU A 159 19.10 -12.32 2.56
C LEU A 159 18.06 -11.39 1.91
N VAL A 160 17.58 -10.39 2.65
CA VAL A 160 16.67 -9.36 2.12
C VAL A 160 17.39 -8.55 1.04
N GLU A 161 18.61 -8.06 1.31
CA GLU A 161 19.41 -7.34 0.31
C GLU A 161 19.67 -8.17 -0.94
N LEU A 162 20.06 -9.45 -0.77
CA LEU A 162 20.24 -10.38 -1.86
C LEU A 162 18.96 -10.54 -2.68
N THR A 163 17.80 -10.65 -2.02
CA THR A 163 16.52 -10.77 -2.71
C THR A 163 16.24 -9.53 -3.56
N ILE A 164 16.38 -8.33 -2.99
CA ILE A 164 16.15 -7.07 -3.70
C ILE A 164 17.15 -6.92 -4.86
N HIS A 165 18.39 -7.34 -4.67
CA HIS A 165 19.38 -7.36 -5.73
C HIS A 165 18.93 -8.27 -6.89
N LEU A 166 18.56 -9.52 -6.60
CA LEU A 166 18.09 -10.48 -7.60
C LEU A 166 16.84 -9.96 -8.33
N ALA A 167 15.91 -9.33 -7.61
CA ALA A 167 14.76 -8.64 -8.17
C ALA A 167 15.18 -7.53 -9.15
N SER A 168 16.13 -6.68 -8.76
CA SER A 168 16.58 -5.54 -9.58
C SER A 168 17.23 -5.92 -10.91
N ILE A 169 17.79 -7.13 -10.99
CA ILE A 169 18.37 -7.69 -12.23
C ILE A 169 17.46 -8.73 -12.89
N SER A 170 16.20 -8.84 -12.45
CA SER A 170 15.21 -9.81 -12.94
C SER A 170 15.71 -11.26 -12.93
N HIS A 171 16.53 -11.63 -11.94
CA HIS A 171 17.09 -12.96 -11.83
C HIS A 171 16.01 -13.95 -11.34
N PRO A 172 15.84 -15.14 -11.95
CA PRO A 172 14.79 -16.11 -11.57
C PRO A 172 14.94 -16.64 -10.14
N GLY A 173 16.14 -16.53 -9.57
CA GLY A 173 16.42 -16.85 -8.17
C GLY A 173 15.70 -15.95 -7.15
N PHE A 174 15.15 -14.79 -7.56
CA PHE A 174 14.37 -13.90 -6.70
C PHE A 174 13.18 -14.64 -6.06
N GLU A 175 12.32 -15.24 -6.87
CA GLU A 175 11.09 -15.92 -6.42
C GLU A 175 11.45 -17.12 -5.53
N PHE A 176 12.47 -17.86 -5.94
CA PHE A 176 12.96 -19.01 -5.19
C PHE A 176 13.48 -18.62 -3.81
N LEU A 177 14.32 -17.59 -3.71
CA LEU A 177 14.87 -17.14 -2.43
C LEU A 177 13.78 -16.53 -1.55
N TRP A 178 12.95 -15.63 -2.08
CA TRP A 178 11.93 -14.95 -1.30
C TRP A 178 10.87 -15.91 -0.76
N SER A 179 10.44 -16.90 -1.55
CA SER A 179 9.50 -17.93 -1.06
C SER A 179 10.02 -18.72 0.15
N HIS A 180 11.35 -18.83 0.31
CA HIS A 180 11.96 -19.43 1.51
C HIS A 180 12.00 -18.45 2.68
N ILE A 181 12.23 -17.16 2.42
CA ILE A 181 12.17 -16.10 3.43
C ILE A 181 10.74 -15.91 3.94
N LEU A 182 9.73 -15.99 3.07
CA LEU A 182 8.30 -15.91 3.44
C LEU A 182 7.90 -16.95 4.50
N ARG A 183 8.51 -18.13 4.49
CA ARG A 183 8.24 -19.17 5.51
C ARG A 183 8.70 -18.74 6.90
N LEU A 184 9.65 -17.80 6.98
CA LEU A 184 10.17 -17.25 8.23
C LEU A 184 9.29 -16.14 8.81
N ASP A 185 8.37 -15.60 8.02
CA ASP A 185 7.57 -14.42 8.33
C ASP A 185 6.89 -14.51 9.71
N ARG A 186 6.28 -15.68 10.01
CA ARG A 186 5.58 -15.91 11.27
C ARG A 186 6.43 -15.66 12.53
N ILE A 187 7.75 -15.67 12.40
CA ILE A 187 8.68 -15.44 13.51
C ILE A 187 9.54 -14.19 13.34
N LEU A 188 9.88 -13.85 12.09
CA LEU A 188 10.88 -12.82 11.79
C LEU A 188 10.33 -11.61 11.03
N ASP A 189 9.00 -11.45 10.93
CA ASP A 189 8.34 -10.32 10.24
C ASP A 189 9.00 -8.98 10.59
N LYS A 190 9.19 -8.71 11.89
CA LYS A 190 9.84 -7.49 12.36
C LYS A 190 11.26 -7.33 11.82
N GLN A 191 12.09 -8.38 11.87
CA GLN A 191 13.46 -8.29 11.35
C GLN A 191 13.49 -8.09 9.83
N ILE A 192 12.56 -8.70 9.10
CA ILE A 192 12.43 -8.52 7.65
C ILE A 192 12.04 -7.07 7.35
N CYS A 193 11.05 -6.53 8.06
CA CYS A 193 10.64 -5.13 7.94
C CYS A 193 11.76 -4.15 8.32
N ASP A 194 12.49 -4.41 9.40
CA ASP A 194 13.64 -3.60 9.84
C ASP A 194 14.77 -3.63 8.79
N ALA A 195 15.03 -4.79 8.18
CA ALA A 195 16.00 -4.93 7.10
C ALA A 195 15.60 -4.15 5.84
N LEU A 196 14.34 -4.29 5.40
CA LEU A 196 13.79 -3.52 4.29
C LEU A 196 13.89 -2.02 4.55
N ASN A 197 13.49 -1.57 5.74
CA ASN A 197 13.60 -0.19 6.17
C ASN A 197 15.04 0.33 6.15
N THR A 198 16.00 -0.49 6.55
CA THR A 198 17.43 -0.13 6.56
C THR A 198 17.94 0.06 5.13
N LEU A 199 17.57 -0.81 4.19
CA LEU A 199 17.94 -0.68 2.78
C LEU A 199 17.39 0.60 2.16
N ILE A 200 16.16 0.97 2.50
CA ILE A 200 15.49 2.16 1.97
C ILE A 200 16.06 3.46 2.57
N LYS A 201 16.33 3.49 3.88
CA LYS A 201 16.78 4.70 4.58
C LYS A 201 18.27 4.98 4.43
N ALA A 202 19.02 4.13 3.73
CA ALA A 202 20.44 4.37 3.49
C ALA A 202 20.64 5.71 2.75
N PRO A 203 21.65 6.54 3.13
CA PRO A 203 21.83 7.88 2.57
C PRO A 203 22.10 7.89 1.05
N ASN A 204 22.62 6.78 0.52
CA ASN A 204 22.74 6.50 -0.90
C ASN A 204 22.20 5.08 -1.12
N PRO A 205 20.88 4.91 -1.27
CA PRO A 205 20.31 3.58 -1.39
C PRO A 205 20.83 2.96 -2.69
N LYS A 206 21.41 1.77 -2.58
CA LYS A 206 21.93 1.01 -3.73
C LYS A 206 20.80 0.63 -4.70
N TYR A 207 19.56 0.56 -4.20
CA TYR A 207 18.38 0.15 -4.93
C TYR A 207 17.26 1.16 -4.73
N ASP A 208 16.59 1.56 -5.81
CA ASP A 208 15.26 2.14 -5.73
C ASP A 208 14.25 0.99 -5.58
N VAL A 209 14.05 0.57 -4.33
CA VAL A 209 13.21 -0.59 -4.00
C VAL A 209 11.79 -0.44 -4.53
N ALA A 210 11.23 0.79 -4.48
CA ALA A 210 9.90 1.07 -4.99
C ALA A 210 9.82 0.86 -6.51
N THR A 211 10.82 1.35 -7.26
CA THR A 211 10.91 1.11 -8.71
C THR A 211 11.07 -0.37 -9.03
N VAL A 212 11.99 -1.06 -8.34
CA VAL A 212 12.26 -2.49 -8.59
C VAL A 212 10.99 -3.34 -8.43
N LEU A 213 10.23 -3.13 -7.36
CA LEU A 213 9.00 -3.90 -7.12
C LEU A 213 7.89 -3.55 -8.11
N HIS A 214 7.73 -2.25 -8.41
CA HIS A 214 6.76 -1.81 -9.41
C HIS A 214 7.06 -2.39 -10.79
N ASP A 215 8.33 -2.43 -11.19
CA ASP A 215 8.77 -2.96 -12.48
C ASP A 215 8.54 -4.48 -12.59
N ILE A 216 8.73 -5.24 -11.50
CA ILE A 216 8.40 -6.68 -11.48
C ILE A 216 6.90 -6.89 -11.70
N LEU A 217 6.05 -6.16 -10.98
CA LEU A 217 4.60 -6.26 -11.13
C LEU A 217 4.15 -5.88 -12.55
N LEU A 218 4.73 -4.81 -13.10
CA LEU A 218 4.47 -4.39 -14.48
C LEU A 218 4.94 -5.41 -15.52
N GLU A 219 6.09 -6.04 -15.31
CA GLU A 219 6.62 -7.05 -16.22
C GLU A 219 5.73 -8.29 -16.25
N GLU A 220 5.28 -8.77 -15.09
CA GLU A 220 4.31 -9.87 -15.02
C GLU A 220 2.97 -9.49 -15.69
N LEU A 221 2.53 -8.22 -15.57
CA LEU A 221 1.38 -7.71 -16.30
C LEU A 221 1.56 -7.62 -17.81
N ARG A 222 2.79 -7.55 -18.33
CA ARG A 222 3.07 -7.45 -19.77
C ARG A 222 3.21 -8.81 -20.45
N ARG A 223 3.43 -9.88 -19.69
CA ARG A 223 3.63 -11.25 -20.22
C ARG A 223 2.35 -11.82 -20.84
N ASN A 224 2.01 -11.44 -22.07
CA ASN A 224 0.67 -11.63 -22.64
C ASN A 224 0.22 -13.07 -22.99
N THR A 225 1.08 -14.09 -22.98
CA THR A 225 0.72 -15.40 -23.57
C THR A 225 0.83 -16.62 -22.66
N ASP A 226 1.68 -16.60 -21.62
CA ASP A 226 2.12 -17.83 -20.96
C ASP A 226 1.46 -18.06 -19.58
N GLY A 227 0.37 -17.33 -19.31
CA GLY A 227 -0.26 -17.28 -18.00
C GLY A 227 0.43 -16.29 -17.06
N VAL A 228 0.01 -16.29 -15.80
CA VAL A 228 0.54 -15.43 -14.75
C VAL A 228 1.47 -16.27 -13.86
N ASN A 229 2.70 -15.82 -13.64
CA ASN A 229 3.56 -16.45 -12.63
C ASN A 229 3.10 -16.01 -11.23
N VAL A 230 2.15 -16.78 -10.68
CA VAL A 230 1.54 -16.51 -9.36
C VAL A 230 2.61 -16.45 -8.25
N TRP A 231 3.69 -17.22 -8.35
CA TRP A 231 4.76 -17.22 -7.33
C TRP A 231 5.60 -15.95 -7.39
N ALA A 232 5.93 -15.48 -8.59
CA ALA A 232 6.61 -14.20 -8.78
C ALA A 232 5.80 -13.04 -8.19
N LEU A 233 4.52 -13.00 -8.55
CA LEU A 233 3.59 -11.98 -8.06
C LEU A 233 3.46 -12.06 -6.54
N ARG A 234 3.27 -13.25 -5.98
CA ARG A 234 3.18 -13.44 -4.52
C ARG A 234 4.40 -12.85 -3.82
N CYS A 235 5.59 -13.12 -4.33
CA CYS A 235 6.82 -12.60 -3.74
C CYS A 235 6.91 -11.07 -3.85
N ALA A 236 6.63 -10.50 -5.03
CA ALA A 236 6.69 -9.06 -5.24
C ALA A 236 5.61 -8.31 -4.44
N LEU A 237 4.40 -8.84 -4.37
CA LEU A 237 3.27 -8.27 -3.64
C LEU A 237 3.49 -8.32 -2.13
N ASP A 238 4.00 -9.42 -1.58
CA ASP A 238 4.31 -9.50 -0.16
C ASP A 238 5.34 -8.42 0.27
N ILE A 239 6.42 -8.23 -0.50
CA ILE A 239 7.37 -7.15 -0.20
C ILE A 239 6.67 -5.80 -0.32
N THR A 240 5.88 -5.61 -1.38
CA THR A 240 5.18 -4.34 -1.63
C THR A 240 4.22 -4.00 -0.50
N THR A 241 3.40 -4.95 -0.03
CA THR A 241 2.46 -4.73 1.08
C THR A 241 3.22 -4.44 2.38
N ARG A 242 4.27 -5.19 2.73
CA ARG A 242 5.10 -4.89 3.92
C ARG A 242 5.67 -3.48 3.89
N LEU A 243 6.17 -3.04 2.73
CA LEU A 243 6.68 -1.68 2.57
C LEU A 243 5.56 -0.63 2.68
N MET A 244 4.35 -0.95 2.25
CA MET A 244 3.21 -0.06 2.42
C MET A 244 2.78 0.09 3.88
N PHE A 245 2.79 -0.98 4.68
CA PHE A 245 2.34 -0.95 6.08
C PHE A 245 3.41 -0.57 7.10
N SER A 246 4.64 -1.05 6.89
CA SER A 246 5.73 -0.96 7.87
C SER A 246 6.94 -0.19 7.35
N GLY A 247 6.91 0.22 6.08
CA GLY A 247 7.95 1.02 5.47
C GLY A 247 7.93 2.48 5.94
N PRO A 248 8.92 3.29 5.50
CA PRO A 248 8.88 4.74 5.71
C PRO A 248 7.71 5.34 4.91
N VAL A 249 7.08 6.39 5.45
CA VAL A 249 5.92 7.08 4.81
C VAL A 249 6.21 7.54 3.37
N THR A 250 7.48 7.71 3.00
CA THR A 250 7.89 8.08 1.64
C THR A 250 7.64 6.97 0.62
N ILE A 251 7.68 5.69 0.99
CA ILE A 251 7.58 4.57 0.05
C ILE A 251 6.16 4.38 -0.51
N PRO A 252 5.09 4.35 0.30
CA PRO A 252 3.73 4.34 -0.23
C PRO A 252 3.51 5.47 -1.25
N ARG A 253 3.99 6.69 -0.95
CA ARG A 253 3.88 7.85 -1.84
C ARG A 253 4.64 7.65 -3.15
N GLN A 254 5.87 7.15 -3.10
CA GLN A 254 6.67 6.84 -4.29
C GLN A 254 6.03 5.74 -5.15
N LEU A 255 5.43 4.72 -4.53
CA LEU A 255 4.70 3.68 -5.26
C LEU A 255 3.44 4.24 -5.91
N VAL A 256 2.67 5.04 -5.17
CA VAL A 256 1.48 5.73 -5.66
C VAL A 256 1.83 6.61 -6.85
N SER A 257 2.89 7.43 -6.79
CA SER A 257 3.31 8.29 -7.91
C SER A 257 3.76 7.54 -9.16
N LYS A 258 4.21 6.29 -9.01
CA LYS A 258 4.53 5.38 -10.11
C LYS A 258 3.30 4.70 -10.72
N GLY A 259 2.11 4.91 -10.15
CA GLY A 259 0.87 4.31 -10.63
C GLY A 259 0.60 2.91 -10.09
N ILE A 260 1.15 2.56 -8.92
CA ILE A 260 0.99 1.23 -8.31
C ILE A 260 -0.47 0.79 -8.20
N ILE A 261 -1.41 1.70 -7.99
CA ILE A 261 -2.84 1.38 -7.87
C ILE A 261 -3.39 0.75 -9.15
N LYS A 262 -3.03 1.32 -10.32
CA LYS A 262 -3.42 0.78 -11.62
C LYS A 262 -2.77 -0.58 -11.84
N THR A 263 -1.50 -0.71 -11.46
CA THR A 263 -0.74 -1.96 -11.52
C THR A 263 -1.39 -3.04 -10.65
N LEU A 264 -1.68 -2.78 -9.37
CA LEU A 264 -2.33 -3.73 -8.47
C LEU A 264 -3.74 -4.11 -8.95
N THR A 265 -4.51 -3.15 -9.45
CA THR A 265 -5.84 -3.43 -10.01
C THR A 265 -5.74 -4.32 -11.25
N GLY A 266 -4.77 -4.07 -12.13
CA GLY A 266 -4.51 -4.93 -13.28
C GLY A 266 -4.01 -6.31 -12.87
N VAL A 267 -3.20 -6.43 -11.82
CA VAL A 267 -2.72 -7.73 -11.32
C VAL A 267 -3.89 -8.52 -10.75
N LEU A 268 -4.79 -7.87 -10.00
CA LEU A 268 -6.00 -8.46 -9.47
C LEU A 268 -6.90 -9.02 -10.60
N GLU A 269 -7.24 -8.19 -11.59
CA GLU A 269 -8.04 -8.58 -12.76
C GLU A 269 -7.40 -9.74 -13.52
N ARG A 270 -6.12 -9.58 -13.88
CA ARG A 270 -5.39 -10.56 -14.68
C ARG A 270 -5.24 -11.88 -13.94
N THR A 271 -4.91 -11.84 -12.65
CA THR A 271 -4.82 -13.06 -11.82
C THR A 271 -6.16 -13.76 -11.79
N ALA A 272 -7.27 -13.07 -11.57
CA ALA A 272 -8.61 -13.66 -11.58
C ALA A 272 -8.91 -14.37 -12.91
N VAL A 273 -8.66 -13.72 -14.05
CA VAL A 273 -8.92 -14.27 -15.38
C VAL A 273 -8.12 -15.55 -15.67
N PHE A 274 -6.82 -15.58 -15.34
CA PHE A 274 -5.97 -16.74 -15.62
C PHE A 274 -6.15 -17.89 -14.62
N SER A 275 -6.77 -17.61 -13.47
CA SER A 275 -6.89 -18.56 -12.38
C SER A 275 -7.91 -19.66 -12.60
N HIS A 276 -8.86 -19.49 -13.54
CA HIS A 276 -9.82 -20.55 -13.89
C HIS A 276 -9.17 -21.91 -14.24
N ASN A 277 -7.89 -21.92 -14.63
CA ASN A 277 -7.15 -23.12 -14.99
C ASN A 277 -6.23 -23.66 -13.86
N ALA A 278 -6.32 -23.14 -12.64
CA ALA A 278 -5.53 -23.64 -11.51
C ALA A 278 -5.98 -25.06 -11.16
N ASN A 279 -5.11 -26.03 -11.47
CA ASN A 279 -5.45 -27.46 -11.41
C ASN A 279 -5.13 -28.12 -10.06
N ASN A 280 -4.47 -27.41 -9.15
CA ASN A 280 -4.05 -27.97 -7.86
C ASN A 280 -4.24 -26.95 -6.72
N ARG A 281 -4.40 -27.48 -5.50
CA ARG A 281 -4.66 -26.71 -4.28
C ARG A 281 -3.54 -25.72 -3.94
N GLU A 282 -2.28 -26.10 -4.17
CA GLU A 282 -1.13 -25.23 -3.88
C GLU A 282 -1.15 -23.95 -4.74
N GLN A 283 -1.49 -24.09 -6.02
CA GLN A 283 -1.63 -22.97 -6.95
C GLN A 283 -2.86 -22.12 -6.61
N GLN A 284 -3.97 -22.74 -6.19
CA GLN A 284 -5.15 -22.04 -5.72
C GLN A 284 -4.85 -21.20 -4.47
N ASP A 285 -4.20 -21.80 -3.47
CA ASP A 285 -3.77 -21.10 -2.25
C ASP A 285 -2.84 -19.92 -2.57
N ALA A 286 -1.82 -20.15 -3.40
CA ALA A 286 -0.91 -19.07 -3.82
C ALA A 286 -1.62 -17.96 -4.60
N THR A 287 -2.64 -18.30 -5.38
CA THR A 287 -3.47 -17.33 -6.10
C THR A 287 -4.31 -16.51 -5.12
N ILE A 288 -4.96 -17.15 -4.15
CA ILE A 288 -5.74 -16.46 -3.11
C ILE A 288 -4.85 -15.48 -2.35
N ASP A 289 -3.61 -15.87 -2.01
CA ASP A 289 -2.63 -14.98 -1.38
C ASP A 289 -2.32 -13.76 -2.25
N VAL A 290 -2.04 -13.95 -3.55
CA VAL A 290 -1.81 -12.84 -4.51
C VAL A 290 -3.01 -11.89 -4.57
N LEU A 291 -4.22 -12.43 -4.62
CA LEU A 291 -5.45 -11.64 -4.66
C LEU A 291 -5.64 -10.84 -3.37
N ASN A 292 -5.41 -11.47 -2.20
CA ASN A 292 -5.45 -10.81 -0.90
C ASN A 292 -4.43 -9.69 -0.79
N ASP A 293 -3.18 -9.93 -1.20
CA ASP A 293 -2.11 -8.92 -1.12
C ASP A 293 -2.36 -7.76 -2.08
N CYS A 294 -2.97 -8.01 -3.26
CA CYS A 294 -3.43 -6.94 -4.15
C CYS A 294 -4.47 -6.05 -3.46
N LEU A 295 -5.52 -6.65 -2.87
CA LEU A 295 -6.54 -5.88 -2.17
C LEU A 295 -5.95 -5.11 -0.99
N ARG A 296 -5.11 -5.76 -0.19
CA ARG A 296 -4.46 -5.15 0.97
C ARG A 296 -3.57 -3.96 0.57
N GLY A 297 -2.82 -4.08 -0.54
CA GLY A 297 -2.03 -2.98 -1.09
C GLY A 297 -2.91 -1.84 -1.65
N ILE A 298 -4.02 -2.17 -2.31
CA ILE A 298 -5.00 -1.18 -2.78
C ILE A 298 -5.64 -0.44 -1.60
N GLU A 299 -6.06 -1.16 -0.57
CA GLU A 299 -6.63 -0.63 0.68
C GLU A 299 -5.70 0.40 1.34
N CYS A 300 -4.40 0.09 1.46
CA CYS A 300 -3.39 1.04 1.91
C CYS A 300 -3.40 2.32 1.09
N CYS A 301 -3.35 2.17 -0.24
CA CYS A 301 -3.25 3.31 -1.14
C CYS A 301 -4.51 4.19 -1.10
N ILE A 302 -5.69 3.59 -1.03
CA ILE A 302 -6.96 4.34 -1.06
C ILE A 302 -7.30 5.03 0.26
N SER A 303 -6.73 4.55 1.36
CA SER A 303 -6.89 5.17 2.68
C SER A 303 -6.31 6.60 2.74
N ASP A 304 -5.37 6.94 1.84
CA ASP A 304 -4.76 8.27 1.73
C ASP A 304 -5.63 9.31 1.01
N GLY A 305 -6.79 8.92 0.45
CA GLY A 305 -7.80 9.85 -0.03
C GLY A 305 -8.47 9.50 -1.36
N PHE A 306 -9.27 10.43 -1.88
CA PHE A 306 -10.15 10.19 -3.04
C PHE A 306 -9.42 10.04 -4.38
N ALA A 307 -8.17 10.52 -4.50
CA ALA A 307 -7.42 10.47 -5.76
C ALA A 307 -6.97 9.04 -6.09
N PRO A 308 -6.31 8.31 -5.17
CA PRO A 308 -6.16 6.86 -5.25
C PRO A 308 -7.43 6.08 -5.62
N VAL A 309 -8.56 6.41 -4.98
CA VAL A 309 -9.86 5.79 -5.29
C VAL A 309 -10.27 6.03 -6.74
N CYS A 310 -10.13 7.28 -7.22
CA CYS A 310 -10.46 7.60 -8.61
C CYS A 310 -9.61 6.80 -9.59
N ASP A 311 -8.31 6.64 -9.32
CA ASP A 311 -7.40 5.88 -10.16
C ASP A 311 -7.72 4.37 -10.14
N ALA A 312 -8.04 3.81 -8.98
CA ALA A 312 -8.46 2.41 -8.86
C ALA A 312 -9.78 2.16 -9.62
N LEU A 313 -10.77 3.05 -9.47
CA LEU A 313 -12.03 2.96 -10.19
C LEU A 313 -11.83 3.08 -11.70
N ASP A 314 -10.99 4.02 -12.16
CA ASP A 314 -10.66 4.19 -13.57
C ASP A 314 -9.98 2.92 -14.12
N ALA A 315 -9.09 2.30 -13.34
CA ALA A 315 -8.44 1.02 -13.63
C ALA A 315 -9.37 -0.20 -13.61
N GLY A 316 -10.61 -0.08 -13.15
CA GLY A 316 -11.59 -1.17 -13.20
C GLY A 316 -11.76 -1.96 -11.91
N LEU A 317 -11.34 -1.42 -10.76
CA LEU A 317 -11.35 -2.10 -9.46
C LEU A 317 -12.65 -2.86 -9.14
N LEU A 318 -13.82 -2.26 -9.35
CA LEU A 318 -15.10 -2.91 -9.00
C LEU A 318 -15.33 -4.21 -9.79
N LEU A 319 -14.93 -4.24 -11.06
CA LEU A 319 -15.05 -5.44 -11.88
C LEU A 319 -14.02 -6.49 -11.45
N ALA A 320 -12.77 -6.07 -11.26
CA ALA A 320 -11.69 -6.95 -10.81
C ALA A 320 -11.99 -7.62 -9.47
N ILE A 321 -12.59 -6.89 -8.51
CA ILE A 321 -13.05 -7.46 -7.22
C ILE A 321 -14.11 -8.55 -7.44
N LEU A 322 -15.10 -8.30 -8.31
CA LEU A 322 -16.19 -9.26 -8.57
C LEU A 322 -15.68 -10.52 -9.27
N GLU A 323 -14.79 -10.38 -10.26
CA GLU A 323 -14.18 -11.49 -10.97
C GLU A 323 -13.29 -12.33 -10.04
N ALA A 324 -12.45 -11.67 -9.25
CA ALA A 324 -11.62 -12.35 -8.25
C ALA A 324 -12.47 -13.04 -7.17
N TRP A 325 -13.54 -12.40 -6.70
CA TRP A 325 -14.47 -13.00 -5.73
C TRP A 325 -15.08 -14.29 -6.26
N PHE A 326 -15.50 -14.31 -7.53
CA PHE A 326 -16.06 -15.50 -8.17
C PHE A 326 -15.08 -16.68 -8.16
N ILE A 327 -13.81 -16.42 -8.48
CA ILE A 327 -12.73 -17.42 -8.42
C ILE A 327 -12.54 -17.94 -7.00
N VAL A 328 -12.30 -17.03 -6.04
CA VAL A 328 -12.02 -17.37 -4.65
C VAL A 328 -13.17 -18.19 -4.08
N TYR A 329 -14.41 -17.73 -4.27
CA TYR A 329 -15.61 -18.43 -3.82
C TYR A 329 -15.71 -19.85 -4.39
N SER A 330 -15.40 -20.03 -5.68
CA SER A 330 -15.45 -21.36 -6.31
C SER A 330 -14.45 -22.37 -5.73
N TRP A 331 -13.43 -21.90 -5.01
CA TRP A 331 -12.39 -22.72 -4.39
C TRP A 331 -12.53 -22.88 -2.88
N LEU A 332 -13.34 -22.04 -2.22
CA LEU A 332 -13.52 -22.12 -0.77
C LEU A 332 -14.33 -23.35 -0.39
N GLU A 333 -13.72 -24.22 0.43
CA GLU A 333 -14.39 -25.34 1.11
C GLU A 333 -15.08 -24.89 2.42
N TYR A 334 -14.92 -23.62 2.83
CA TYR A 334 -15.23 -23.09 4.17
C TYR A 334 -16.34 -22.02 4.15
N PRO A 335 -17.01 -21.79 5.30
CA PRO A 335 -18.04 -20.75 5.42
C PRO A 335 -17.48 -19.34 5.14
N ASP A 336 -18.30 -18.51 4.51
CA ASP A 336 -17.92 -17.21 3.94
C ASP A 336 -17.30 -16.20 4.93
N ASP A 337 -17.57 -16.32 6.23
CA ASP A 337 -17.27 -15.29 7.22
C ASP A 337 -15.77 -15.14 7.56
N GLU A 338 -14.95 -16.17 7.32
CA GLU A 338 -13.51 -16.15 7.64
C GLU A 338 -12.61 -15.83 6.44
N CYS A 339 -13.18 -15.61 5.24
CA CYS A 339 -12.39 -15.35 4.05
C CYS A 339 -11.73 -13.96 4.09
N PRO A 340 -10.38 -13.85 4.11
CA PRO A 340 -9.71 -12.55 4.13
C PRO A 340 -10.06 -11.69 2.90
N PHE A 341 -10.18 -12.33 1.73
CA PHE A 341 -10.50 -11.65 0.47
C PHE A 341 -11.84 -10.90 0.57
N ARG A 342 -12.86 -11.55 1.14
CA ARG A 342 -14.18 -10.95 1.38
C ARG A 342 -14.05 -9.71 2.26
N ASN A 343 -13.33 -9.84 3.38
CA ASN A 343 -13.19 -8.77 4.35
C ASN A 343 -12.47 -7.55 3.77
N PHE A 344 -11.34 -7.75 3.07
CA PHE A 344 -10.64 -6.67 2.37
C PHE A 344 -11.50 -6.04 1.27
N SER A 345 -12.25 -6.85 0.50
CA SER A 345 -13.15 -6.35 -0.53
C SER A 345 -14.23 -5.44 0.04
N VAL A 346 -14.93 -5.89 1.09
CA VAL A 346 -15.97 -5.10 1.76
C VAL A 346 -15.38 -3.82 2.35
N GLN A 347 -14.22 -3.90 2.99
CA GLN A 347 -13.55 -2.73 3.57
C GLN A 347 -13.15 -1.68 2.52
N ILE A 348 -12.64 -2.12 1.37
CA ILE A 348 -12.35 -1.25 0.23
C ILE A 348 -13.63 -0.59 -0.27
N LEU A 349 -14.71 -1.36 -0.46
CA LEU A 349 -16.00 -0.84 -0.92
C LEU A 349 -16.58 0.16 0.08
N ASP A 350 -16.46 -0.09 1.38
CA ASP A 350 -16.85 0.83 2.44
C ASP A 350 -16.03 2.12 2.45
N THR A 351 -14.73 2.02 2.17
CA THR A 351 -13.86 3.20 2.04
C THR A 351 -14.27 4.05 0.83
N ILE A 352 -14.55 3.41 -0.31
CA ILE A 352 -15.08 4.11 -1.50
C ILE A 352 -16.44 4.75 -1.20
N ARG A 353 -17.28 4.05 -0.44
CA ARG A 353 -18.61 4.50 -0.01
C ARG A 353 -18.55 5.79 0.80
N GLN A 354 -17.64 5.85 1.78
CA GLN A 354 -17.38 7.06 2.57
C GLN A 354 -16.89 8.24 1.71
N LEU A 355 -16.21 7.95 0.60
CA LEU A 355 -15.70 8.95 -0.34
C LEU A 355 -16.72 9.33 -1.44
N LEU A 356 -17.96 8.81 -1.40
CA LEU A 356 -19.02 9.22 -2.32
C LEU A 356 -19.39 10.70 -2.17
N ILE A 357 -19.08 11.35 -1.05
CA ILE A 357 -19.28 12.79 -0.91
C ILE A 357 -18.47 13.61 -1.93
N VAL A 358 -17.46 13.00 -2.56
CA VAL A 358 -16.66 13.62 -3.62
C VAL A 358 -17.29 13.37 -5.00
N PRO A 359 -17.72 14.40 -5.74
CA PRO A 359 -18.41 14.27 -7.03
C PRO A 359 -17.66 13.48 -8.11
N SER A 360 -16.32 13.47 -8.07
CA SER A 360 -15.49 12.71 -9.00
C SER A 360 -15.54 11.20 -8.74
N VAL A 361 -15.74 10.78 -7.49
CA VAL A 361 -15.90 9.38 -7.07
C VAL A 361 -17.28 8.90 -7.49
N VAL A 362 -18.34 9.65 -7.17
CA VAL A 362 -19.75 9.35 -7.57
C VAL A 362 -19.85 9.02 -9.05
N ARG A 363 -19.30 9.90 -9.90
CA ARG A 363 -19.37 9.75 -11.36
C ARG A 363 -18.69 8.47 -11.85
N ARG A 364 -17.57 8.09 -11.24
CA ARG A 364 -16.82 6.88 -11.59
C ARG A 364 -17.53 5.63 -11.11
N VAL A 365 -17.99 5.61 -9.86
CA VAL A 365 -18.80 4.52 -9.31
C VAL A 365 -20.01 4.28 -10.20
N LEU A 366 -20.83 5.30 -10.48
CA LEU A 366 -22.01 5.17 -11.34
C LEU A 366 -21.71 4.68 -12.75
N LYS A 367 -20.58 5.12 -13.34
CA LYS A 367 -20.15 4.66 -14.65
C LYS A 367 -19.82 3.16 -14.59
N LYS A 368 -19.03 2.75 -13.61
CA LYS A 368 -18.53 1.38 -13.48
C LYS A 368 -19.64 0.40 -13.07
N THR A 369 -20.47 0.75 -12.09
CA THR A 369 -21.62 -0.07 -11.68
C THR A 369 -22.64 -0.21 -12.80
N ARG A 370 -22.95 0.86 -13.56
CA ARG A 370 -23.82 0.74 -14.75
C ARG A 370 -23.24 -0.21 -15.78
N ASN A 371 -21.93 -0.10 -16.08
CA ASN A 371 -21.28 -0.97 -17.03
C ASN A 371 -21.38 -2.44 -16.60
N ILE A 372 -21.09 -2.74 -15.33
CA ILE A 372 -21.20 -4.08 -14.74
C ILE A 372 -22.63 -4.62 -14.86
N LEU A 373 -23.63 -3.82 -14.46
CA LEU A 373 -25.04 -4.24 -14.50
C LEU A 373 -25.58 -4.38 -15.94
N SER A 374 -25.01 -3.64 -16.90
CA SER A 374 -25.38 -3.74 -18.30
C SER A 374 -24.73 -4.92 -19.03
N ASP A 375 -23.60 -5.42 -18.53
CA ASP A 375 -22.88 -6.52 -19.12
C ASP A 375 -23.47 -7.86 -18.66
N ARG A 376 -24.19 -8.52 -19.57
CA ARG A 376 -24.83 -9.81 -19.31
C ARG A 376 -23.83 -10.92 -18.99
N THR A 377 -22.59 -10.84 -19.48
CA THR A 377 -21.59 -11.89 -19.25
C THR A 377 -21.14 -11.93 -17.79
N ILE A 378 -21.16 -10.77 -17.12
CA ILE A 378 -20.82 -10.62 -15.70
C ILE A 378 -22.08 -10.74 -14.84
N ALA A 379 -23.17 -10.07 -15.24
CA ALA A 379 -24.41 -10.03 -14.46
C ALA A 379 -25.08 -11.41 -14.32
N ILE A 380 -25.02 -12.27 -15.35
CA ILE A 380 -25.69 -13.58 -15.30
C ILE A 380 -25.05 -14.53 -14.27
N PRO A 381 -23.72 -14.77 -14.27
CA PRO A 381 -23.09 -15.57 -13.22
C PRO A 381 -23.38 -15.04 -11.80
N LEU A 382 -23.35 -13.71 -11.62
CA LEU A 382 -23.65 -13.04 -10.35
C LEU A 382 -25.10 -13.24 -9.88
N MET A 383 -26.06 -13.35 -10.80
CA MET A 383 -27.49 -13.49 -10.47
C MET A 383 -27.94 -14.94 -10.25
N TYR A 384 -27.26 -15.92 -10.83
CA TYR A 384 -27.74 -17.31 -10.88
C TYR A 384 -27.19 -18.23 -9.80
N GLN A 385 -26.21 -17.80 -9.03
CA GLN A 385 -25.62 -18.62 -7.98
C GLN A 385 -26.15 -18.18 -6.59
N SER A 386 -26.75 -19.16 -5.88
CA SER A 386 -27.47 -19.18 -4.59
C SER A 386 -27.50 -17.95 -3.66
N THR A 387 -28.58 -17.88 -2.86
CA THR A 387 -28.89 -16.95 -1.75
C THR A 387 -27.80 -16.72 -0.69
N THR A 388 -26.65 -17.39 -0.77
CA THR A 388 -25.49 -17.28 0.13
C THR A 388 -24.35 -16.43 -0.42
N GLN A 389 -24.35 -16.07 -1.71
CA GLN A 389 -23.21 -15.40 -2.37
C GLN A 389 -23.15 -13.86 -2.22
N THR A 390 -23.67 -13.32 -1.12
CA THR A 390 -24.26 -12.00 -1.24
C THR A 390 -23.34 -10.85 -0.85
N ALA A 391 -22.42 -11.01 0.12
CA ALA A 391 -21.82 -9.84 0.77
C ALA A 391 -21.04 -8.89 -0.17
N VAL A 392 -20.13 -9.40 -1.01
CA VAL A 392 -19.33 -8.54 -1.92
C VAL A 392 -20.21 -7.95 -3.02
N VAL A 393 -21.10 -8.76 -3.60
CA VAL A 393 -22.03 -8.35 -4.67
C VAL A 393 -23.03 -7.30 -4.16
N GLU A 394 -23.66 -7.57 -3.02
CA GLU A 394 -24.55 -6.64 -2.30
C GLU A 394 -23.82 -5.34 -1.97
N SER A 395 -22.55 -5.41 -1.56
CA SER A 395 -21.75 -4.21 -1.26
C SER A 395 -21.53 -3.37 -2.53
N VAL A 396 -21.27 -3.98 -3.68
CA VAL A 396 -21.15 -3.24 -4.97
C VAL A 396 -22.50 -2.67 -5.41
N GLU A 397 -23.59 -3.42 -5.27
CA GLU A 397 -24.94 -2.92 -5.58
C GLU A 397 -25.35 -1.77 -4.68
N LEU A 398 -25.11 -1.90 -3.37
CA LEU A 398 -25.36 -0.87 -2.37
C LEU A 398 -24.55 0.38 -2.69
N LEU A 399 -23.25 0.23 -2.97
CA LEU A 399 -22.39 1.33 -3.40
C LEU A 399 -22.94 2.04 -4.65
N GLY A 400 -23.48 1.28 -5.62
CA GLY A 400 -24.14 1.83 -6.80
C GLY A 400 -25.41 2.62 -6.47
N LYS A 401 -26.26 2.11 -5.57
CA LYS A 401 -27.49 2.78 -5.10
C LYS A 401 -27.17 4.06 -4.34
N GLU A 402 -26.22 4.01 -3.40
CA GLU A 402 -25.80 5.18 -2.64
C GLU A 402 -25.16 6.26 -3.54
N ALA A 403 -24.33 5.86 -4.51
CA ALA A 403 -23.79 6.79 -5.49
C ALA A 403 -24.89 7.44 -6.35
N PHE A 404 -25.98 6.73 -6.63
CA PHE A 404 -27.12 7.29 -7.36
C PHE A 404 -27.87 8.34 -6.52
N ASN A 405 -28.08 8.05 -5.23
CA ASN A 405 -28.66 9.02 -4.29
C ASN A 405 -27.78 10.26 -4.16
N MET A 406 -26.47 10.09 -4.06
CA MET A 406 -25.52 11.20 -4.02
C MET A 406 -25.52 12.02 -5.32
N LYS A 407 -25.74 11.38 -6.47
CA LYS A 407 -25.94 12.10 -7.74
C LYS A 407 -27.23 12.93 -7.73
N ILE A 408 -28.32 12.44 -7.15
CA ILE A 408 -29.55 13.23 -6.99
C ILE A 408 -29.26 14.47 -6.14
N ALA A 409 -28.52 14.32 -5.04
CA ALA A 409 -28.10 15.46 -4.21
C ALA A 409 -27.22 16.45 -4.99
N LEU A 410 -26.31 15.97 -5.85
CA LEU A 410 -25.53 16.82 -6.77
C LEU A 410 -26.40 17.59 -7.77
N ASP A 411 -27.44 16.95 -8.30
CA ASP A 411 -28.38 17.57 -9.23
C ASP A 411 -29.24 18.64 -8.49
N TYR A 412 -29.60 18.40 -7.22
CA TYR A 412 -30.25 19.40 -6.37
C TYR A 412 -29.32 20.54 -6.02
N PHE A 413 -28.08 20.26 -5.64
CA PHE A 413 -27.04 21.27 -5.41
C PHE A 413 -26.91 22.18 -6.62
N GLY A 414 -26.81 21.63 -7.83
CA GLY A 414 -26.70 22.40 -9.06
C GLY A 414 -27.91 23.30 -9.35
N LYS A 415 -29.10 22.97 -8.81
CA LYS A 415 -30.32 23.79 -8.92
C LYS A 415 -30.44 24.81 -7.77
N ALA A 416 -30.18 24.39 -6.54
CA ALA A 416 -30.27 25.21 -5.33
C ALA A 416 -29.19 26.32 -5.32
N THR A 417 -28.02 26.05 -5.88
CA THR A 417 -26.93 27.03 -6.01
C THR A 417 -27.14 28.06 -7.12
N GLU A 418 -28.38 28.37 -7.44
CA GLU A 418 -28.84 29.21 -8.57
C GLU A 418 -28.09 30.54 -8.77
N ARG A 419 -27.18 31.00 -7.88
CA ARG A 419 -26.53 32.31 -8.00
C ARG A 419 -25.05 32.49 -7.59
N ARG A 420 -24.33 31.53 -6.98
CA ARG A 420 -22.99 31.85 -6.40
C ARG A 420 -21.92 30.76 -6.35
N LEU A 421 -21.93 29.76 -7.24
CA LEU A 421 -20.75 28.90 -7.33
C LEU A 421 -19.59 29.68 -7.94
N SER A 422 -18.50 29.74 -7.17
CA SER A 422 -17.32 30.59 -7.35
C SER A 422 -16.49 30.13 -8.55
N CYS A 423 -17.00 30.46 -9.75
CA CYS A 423 -16.17 30.49 -10.93
C CYS A 423 -14.90 31.28 -10.59
N SER A 424 -13.75 30.64 -10.74
CA SER A 424 -12.46 31.20 -10.34
C SER A 424 -12.09 32.46 -11.12
N ASN A 425 -12.78 32.76 -12.22
CA ASN A 425 -12.71 34.05 -12.91
C ASN A 425 -13.53 35.13 -12.17
N GLU A 426 -13.26 35.31 -10.88
CA GLU A 426 -14.00 36.22 -10.01
C GLU A 426 -13.90 37.66 -10.54
N GLY A 427 -15.02 38.39 -10.57
CA GLY A 427 -15.10 39.78 -11.07
C GLY A 427 -15.19 39.95 -12.60
N LYS A 428 -14.83 38.93 -13.40
CA LYS A 428 -14.93 38.98 -14.88
C LYS A 428 -15.87 37.93 -15.48
N CYS A 429 -16.42 37.04 -14.66
CA CYS A 429 -17.38 36.03 -15.10
C CYS A 429 -18.74 36.67 -15.47
N PRO A 430 -19.22 36.58 -16.72
CA PRO A 430 -20.50 37.17 -17.12
C PRO A 430 -21.68 36.58 -16.34
N GLU A 431 -21.63 35.27 -16.07
CA GLU A 431 -22.65 34.54 -15.31
C GLU A 431 -22.63 34.88 -13.81
N ALA A 432 -21.51 35.40 -13.28
CA ALA A 432 -21.48 35.93 -11.91
C ALA A 432 -22.19 37.30 -11.82
N ILE A 433 -22.38 37.98 -12.95
CA ILE A 433 -22.98 39.32 -13.03
C ILE A 433 -24.47 39.22 -13.40
N VAL A 434 -24.85 38.29 -14.29
CA VAL A 434 -26.25 38.05 -14.66
C VAL A 434 -26.45 36.55 -14.91
N PRO A 435 -27.12 35.78 -14.04
CA PRO A 435 -27.39 34.37 -14.30
C PRO A 435 -28.37 34.27 -15.47
N LYS A 436 -27.90 33.79 -16.63
CA LYS A 436 -28.81 33.52 -17.76
C LYS A 436 -29.51 32.21 -17.49
N SER A 437 -30.69 32.31 -16.87
CA SER A 437 -31.65 31.23 -16.72
C SER A 437 -32.21 30.83 -18.10
N SER A 438 -31.45 30.07 -18.89
CA SER A 438 -32.09 29.18 -19.86
C SER A 438 -32.71 28.04 -19.06
N GLU A 439 -34.04 28.08 -18.91
CA GLU A 439 -34.85 27.14 -18.13
C GLU A 439 -34.34 25.69 -18.25
N GLY A 440 -33.86 25.14 -17.13
CA GLY A 440 -33.69 23.70 -16.94
C GLY A 440 -32.34 23.07 -17.29
N SER A 441 -31.35 23.79 -17.84
CA SER A 441 -30.03 23.19 -18.09
C SER A 441 -29.12 23.26 -16.86
N LEU A 442 -28.79 22.10 -16.28
CA LEU A 442 -27.78 21.98 -15.21
C LEU A 442 -26.44 22.60 -15.67
N LEU A 443 -25.93 23.58 -14.93
CA LEU A 443 -24.67 24.26 -15.25
C LEU A 443 -23.51 23.24 -15.15
N LYS A 444 -22.79 23.03 -16.27
CA LYS A 444 -21.64 22.11 -16.31
C LYS A 444 -20.36 22.86 -16.00
N TYR A 445 -19.93 22.83 -14.74
CA TYR A 445 -18.62 23.34 -14.33
C TYR A 445 -17.48 22.56 -15.00
N LYS A 446 -16.43 23.31 -15.34
CA LYS A 446 -15.17 22.82 -15.89
C LYS A 446 -14.05 23.05 -14.89
N LEU A 447 -13.13 22.11 -14.78
CA LEU A 447 -11.93 22.26 -13.95
C LEU A 447 -10.74 22.61 -14.84
N CYS A 448 -9.75 23.29 -14.29
CA CYS A 448 -8.46 23.44 -14.94
C CYS A 448 -7.86 22.05 -15.23
N SER A 449 -7.42 21.79 -16.46
CA SER A 449 -6.83 20.50 -16.84
C SER A 449 -5.47 20.24 -16.17
N CYS A 450 -4.77 21.30 -15.75
CA CYS A 450 -3.48 21.22 -15.07
C CYS A 450 -3.65 20.98 -13.57
N CYS A 451 -4.14 21.99 -12.82
CA CYS A 451 -4.23 21.89 -11.36
C CYS A 451 -5.47 21.16 -10.85
N ARG A 452 -6.55 21.04 -11.65
CA ARG A 452 -7.87 20.52 -11.25
C ARG A 452 -8.56 21.23 -10.08
N VAL A 453 -7.99 22.32 -9.55
CA VAL A 453 -8.54 23.10 -8.43
C VAL A 453 -9.48 24.21 -8.91
N SER A 454 -9.05 25.01 -9.89
CA SER A 454 -9.84 26.14 -10.38
C SER A 454 -11.04 25.68 -11.19
N VAL A 455 -12.20 26.27 -10.88
CA VAL A 455 -13.52 25.92 -11.40
C VAL A 455 -14.03 27.01 -12.32
N TYR A 456 -14.61 26.65 -13.46
CA TYR A 456 -15.10 27.58 -14.47
C TYR A 456 -16.50 27.20 -14.93
N CYS A 457 -17.40 28.18 -15.06
CA CYS A 457 -18.73 27.94 -15.64
C CYS A 457 -18.69 27.74 -17.16
N SER A 458 -17.64 28.24 -17.83
CA SER A 458 -17.50 28.20 -19.30
C SER A 458 -16.04 28.10 -19.74
N VAL A 459 -15.81 27.74 -21.00
CA VAL A 459 -14.45 27.76 -21.60
C VAL A 459 -13.91 29.18 -21.66
N ASP A 460 -14.77 30.16 -21.89
CA ASP A 460 -14.35 31.56 -22.00
C ASP A 460 -13.87 32.09 -20.66
N CYS A 461 -14.59 31.81 -19.56
CA CYS A 461 -14.11 32.14 -18.21
C CYS A 461 -12.78 31.45 -17.89
N GLN A 462 -12.61 30.20 -18.32
CA GLN A 462 -11.34 29.48 -18.17
C GLN A 462 -10.21 30.15 -18.93
N ARG A 463 -10.42 30.51 -20.21
CA ARG A 463 -9.41 31.16 -21.05
C ARG A 463 -9.02 32.53 -20.54
N THR A 464 -10.01 33.35 -20.15
CA THR A 464 -9.77 34.69 -19.60
C THR A 464 -9.00 34.61 -18.30
N HIS A 465 -9.46 33.82 -17.33
CA HIS A 465 -8.74 33.66 -16.05
C HIS A 465 -7.35 33.06 -16.24
N TRP A 466 -7.19 32.10 -17.17
CA TRP A 466 -5.89 31.52 -17.52
C TRP A 466 -4.90 32.58 -17.98
N ASN A 467 -5.29 33.41 -18.94
CA ASN A 467 -4.40 34.42 -19.51
C ASN A 467 -4.09 35.55 -18.52
N ASP A 468 -5.08 35.95 -17.70
CA ASP A 468 -4.95 37.10 -16.83
C ASP A 468 -4.13 36.80 -15.56
N VAL A 469 -4.40 35.67 -14.89
CA VAL A 469 -3.89 35.42 -13.54
C VAL A 469 -3.50 33.96 -13.33
N HIS A 470 -4.38 33.02 -13.71
CA HIS A 470 -4.23 31.63 -13.32
C HIS A 470 -3.01 30.96 -13.93
N ARG A 471 -2.55 31.31 -15.14
CA ARG A 471 -1.33 30.73 -15.71
C ARG A 471 -0.10 30.97 -14.83
N ALA A 472 0.00 32.14 -14.21
CA ALA A 472 1.08 32.48 -13.29
C ALA A 472 0.92 31.81 -11.91
N GLN A 473 -0.33 31.60 -11.47
CA GLN A 473 -0.68 30.99 -10.18
C GLN A 473 -0.90 29.48 -10.23
N CYS A 474 -0.92 28.87 -11.41
CA CYS A 474 -1.07 27.44 -11.61
C CYS A 474 0.27 26.78 -11.26
N LEU A 475 0.64 26.90 -9.98
CA LEU A 475 1.93 26.54 -9.40
C LEU A 475 2.03 25.05 -9.07
N ALA A 476 0.91 24.32 -9.09
CA ALA A 476 0.96 22.88 -8.93
C ALA A 476 1.47 22.28 -10.25
N PRO A 477 2.67 21.63 -10.30
CA PRO A 477 2.88 20.61 -11.31
C PRO A 477 1.65 19.69 -11.29
N ARG A 478 1.22 19.22 -12.47
CA ARG A 478 0.15 18.23 -12.55
C ARG A 478 0.48 17.17 -11.49
N PRO A 479 -0.40 16.95 -10.50
CA PRO A 479 -0.10 15.99 -9.45
C PRO A 479 0.31 14.69 -10.11
N GLU A 480 1.38 14.10 -9.60
CA GLU A 480 1.81 12.78 -10.04
C GLU A 480 0.60 11.85 -9.94
N GLU A 481 0.48 10.88 -10.86
CA GLU A 481 -0.66 9.97 -10.84
C GLU A 481 -0.78 9.31 -9.45
N GLY A 482 -1.99 9.12 -8.95
CA GLY A 482 -2.23 8.60 -7.61
C GLY A 482 -2.05 9.61 -6.46
N CYS A 483 -1.33 10.72 -6.63
CA CYS A 483 -1.17 11.69 -5.54
C CYS A 483 -2.48 12.45 -5.27
N PRO A 484 -2.78 12.77 -3.99
CA PRO A 484 -3.97 13.54 -3.63
C PRO A 484 -4.00 14.89 -4.35
N PHE A 485 -5.10 15.17 -5.04
CA PHE A 485 -5.38 16.52 -5.55
C PHE A 485 -5.93 17.37 -4.41
N ARG A 486 -5.66 18.67 -4.43
CA ARG A 486 -6.43 19.61 -3.61
C ARG A 486 -7.91 19.53 -4.01
N ILE A 487 -8.79 19.45 -3.00
CA ILE A 487 -10.24 19.48 -3.20
C ILE A 487 -10.59 20.75 -3.97
N SER A 488 -11.39 20.63 -5.03
CA SER A 488 -11.79 21.81 -5.82
C SER A 488 -12.79 22.66 -5.03
N LYS A 489 -12.86 23.97 -5.31
CA LYS A 489 -13.89 24.85 -4.72
C LYS A 489 -15.31 24.31 -4.94
N LEU A 490 -15.53 23.60 -6.05
CA LEU A 490 -16.81 22.98 -6.38
C LEU A 490 -17.10 21.80 -5.46
N ASP A 491 -16.13 20.91 -5.27
CA ASP A 491 -16.28 19.75 -4.39
C ASP A 491 -16.49 20.23 -2.95
N GLU A 492 -15.70 21.22 -2.49
CA GLU A 492 -15.88 21.83 -1.18
C GLU A 492 -17.28 22.43 -1.01
N SER A 493 -17.74 23.23 -1.98
CA SER A 493 -19.08 23.83 -1.93
C SER A 493 -20.19 22.79 -1.91
N PHE A 494 -20.03 21.71 -2.69
CA PHE A 494 -20.99 20.60 -2.69
C PHE A 494 -21.01 19.89 -1.34
N ILE A 495 -19.84 19.59 -0.78
CA ILE A 495 -19.77 18.90 0.52
C ILE A 495 -20.42 19.76 1.59
N ARG A 496 -20.15 21.07 1.64
CA ARG A 496 -20.81 21.99 2.57
C ARG A 496 -22.33 21.95 2.41
N TYR A 497 -22.83 22.05 1.18
CA TYR A 497 -24.26 21.96 0.89
C TYR A 497 -24.87 20.62 1.33
N TYR A 498 -24.24 19.50 0.97
CA TYR A 498 -24.73 18.17 1.28
C TYR A 498 -24.87 17.96 2.79
N VAL A 499 -23.83 18.35 3.53
CA VAL A 499 -23.83 18.32 4.99
C VAL A 499 -24.95 19.17 5.57
N THR A 500 -25.11 20.43 5.12
CA THR A 500 -26.10 21.35 5.68
C THR A 500 -27.54 20.92 5.38
N GLU A 501 -27.81 20.50 4.14
CA GLU A 501 -29.17 20.28 3.67
C GLU A 501 -29.68 18.86 3.88
N PHE A 502 -28.80 17.86 3.93
CA PHE A 502 -29.19 16.45 4.07
C PHE A 502 -28.77 15.92 5.44
N GLU A 503 -27.48 15.88 5.75
CA GLU A 503 -26.98 15.21 6.97
C GLU A 503 -27.44 15.92 8.26
N ILE A 504 -27.23 17.24 8.36
CA ILE A 504 -27.65 18.01 9.54
C ILE A 504 -29.18 17.97 9.66
N GLN A 505 -29.89 18.03 8.53
CA GLN A 505 -31.35 18.05 8.49
C GLN A 505 -31.95 16.73 8.99
N ASP A 506 -31.40 15.60 8.55
CA ASP A 506 -31.86 14.26 8.92
C ASP A 506 -31.49 13.90 10.36
N HIS A 507 -30.45 14.54 10.92
CA HIS A 507 -29.97 14.31 12.29
C HIS A 507 -30.24 15.47 13.26
N LYS A 508 -31.14 16.41 12.92
CA LYS A 508 -31.43 17.61 13.73
C LYS A 508 -31.65 17.33 15.21
N GLU A 509 -32.43 16.29 15.53
CA GLU A 509 -32.76 15.93 16.92
C GLU A 509 -31.52 15.44 17.69
N LEU A 510 -30.68 14.61 17.07
CA LEU A 510 -29.41 14.17 17.67
C LEU A 510 -28.41 15.33 17.84
N VAL A 511 -28.44 16.32 16.93
CA VAL A 511 -27.63 17.55 17.02
C VAL A 511 -28.06 18.41 18.19
N LYS A 512 -29.38 18.60 18.36
CA LYS A 512 -29.95 19.30 19.51
C LYS A 512 -29.55 18.62 20.83
N ASP A 513 -29.74 17.31 20.95
CA ASP A 513 -29.40 16.55 22.16
C ASP A 513 -27.90 16.63 22.54
N SER A 514 -27.01 16.55 21.56
CA SER A 514 -25.56 16.62 21.79
C SER A 514 -25.08 18.01 22.24
N HIS A 515 -25.72 19.07 21.73
CA HIS A 515 -25.41 20.44 22.11
C HIS A 515 -25.86 20.70 23.56
N ASP A 516 -27.02 20.18 23.94
CA ASP A 516 -27.53 20.27 25.31
C ASP A 516 -26.65 19.50 26.31
N LEU A 517 -26.08 18.36 25.89
CA LEU A 517 -25.10 17.60 26.69
C LEU A 517 -23.76 18.34 26.85
N ASN A 518 -23.24 18.98 25.80
CA ASN A 518 -22.01 19.79 25.91
C ASN A 518 -22.20 21.04 26.78
N LEU A 519 -23.37 21.66 26.75
CA LEU A 519 -23.72 22.75 27.67
C LEU A 519 -23.82 22.29 29.12
N SER A 520 -24.06 21.00 29.37
CA SER A 520 -24.14 20.41 30.72
C SER A 520 -22.78 20.02 31.31
N GLY A 521 -21.68 20.13 30.56
CA GLY A 521 -20.33 19.82 31.02
C GLY A 521 -20.04 18.33 31.21
N GLN A 522 -20.87 17.44 30.67
CA GLN A 522 -20.58 16.01 30.61
C GLN A 522 -19.63 15.72 29.43
N GLU A 523 -18.50 15.06 29.71
CA GLU A 523 -17.64 14.50 28.67
C GLU A 523 -18.44 13.47 27.87
N THR A 524 -18.72 13.79 26.61
CA THR A 524 -19.28 12.83 25.67
C THR A 524 -18.16 11.94 25.12
N ASP A 525 -18.38 10.62 25.08
CA ASP A 525 -17.51 9.61 24.45
C ASP A 525 -17.43 9.81 22.93
N LEU A 526 -16.69 10.83 22.52
CA LEU A 526 -16.57 11.26 21.14
C LEU A 526 -15.22 10.90 20.56
N LEU A 527 -15.18 9.83 19.76
CA LEU A 527 -13.99 9.42 19.02
C LEU A 527 -13.83 10.31 17.78
N VAL A 528 -12.87 11.24 17.85
CA VAL A 528 -12.46 12.11 16.73
C VAL A 528 -11.51 11.34 15.83
N HIS A 529 -11.93 11.01 14.61
CA HIS A 529 -10.99 10.60 13.56
C HIS A 529 -10.48 11.83 12.82
N GLN A 530 -9.21 12.16 13.03
CA GLN A 530 -8.53 13.25 12.34
C GLN A 530 -8.10 12.78 10.94
N PHE A 531 -8.80 13.23 9.91
CA PHE A 531 -8.31 13.10 8.53
C PHE A 531 -7.32 14.24 8.27
N HIS A 532 -6.03 13.91 8.20
CA HIS A 532 -5.04 14.86 7.70
C HIS A 532 -5.16 14.98 6.18
N PHE A 533 -5.88 15.99 5.71
CA PHE A 533 -5.62 16.52 4.38
C PHE A 533 -4.27 17.25 4.41
N SER A 534 -3.20 16.51 4.18
CA SER A 534 -1.87 17.08 4.06
C SER A 534 -1.81 17.97 2.82
N MET A 535 -2.10 19.25 2.97
CA MET A 535 -1.72 20.30 2.02
C MET A 535 -0.22 20.55 2.14
N ASP A 536 0.61 19.61 1.71
CA ASP A 536 2.05 19.84 1.67
C ASP A 536 2.47 20.21 0.24
N PRO A 537 2.99 21.42 -0.01
CA PRO A 537 3.72 21.68 -1.24
C PRO A 537 5.01 20.85 -1.21
N ALA A 538 5.37 20.29 -2.37
CA ALA A 538 6.44 19.34 -2.62
C ALA A 538 7.88 19.87 -2.39
N ASP A 539 8.15 20.55 -1.27
CA ASP A 539 9.47 21.09 -0.97
C ASP A 539 10.16 20.28 0.14
N GLU A 540 10.83 19.19 -0.28
CA GLU A 540 11.70 18.35 0.58
C GLU A 540 12.77 19.17 1.33
N LYS A 541 13.06 20.40 0.89
CA LYS A 541 13.99 21.32 1.57
C LYS A 541 13.54 21.76 2.96
N TYR A 542 12.25 21.70 3.30
CA TYR A 542 11.76 22.18 4.60
C TYR A 542 11.55 21.07 5.63
N ASN A 543 11.46 19.80 5.21
CA ASN A 543 11.14 18.67 6.10
C ASN A 543 12.38 17.91 6.62
N ALA A 544 13.58 18.21 6.12
CA ALA A 544 14.82 17.55 6.53
C ALA A 544 15.62 18.28 7.63
N ILE A 545 15.09 19.39 8.16
CA ILE A 545 15.71 20.11 9.26
C ILE A 545 15.16 19.55 10.57
N ASP A 546 15.99 18.88 11.37
CA ASP A 546 15.69 18.61 12.76
C ASP A 546 15.53 19.95 13.50
N TYR A 547 14.27 20.32 13.71
CA TYR A 547 13.86 21.60 14.28
C TYR A 547 14.43 21.78 15.70
N HIS A 548 14.72 20.68 16.41
CA HIS A 548 15.36 20.74 17.73
C HIS A 548 16.86 21.04 17.65
N GLU A 549 17.55 20.63 16.58
CA GLU A 549 18.94 21.00 16.31
C GLU A 549 19.06 22.44 15.82
N LEU A 550 18.19 22.87 14.91
CA LEU A 550 18.18 24.25 14.39
C LEU A 550 17.84 25.25 15.51
N LEU A 551 16.86 24.96 16.37
CA LEU A 551 16.51 25.80 17.51
C LEU A 551 17.63 25.88 18.55
N LYS A 552 18.49 24.86 18.68
CA LYS A 552 19.68 24.92 19.54
C LYS A 552 20.72 25.86 18.97
N GLU A 553 21.00 25.81 17.66
CA GLU A 553 21.94 26.74 17.01
C GLU A 553 21.44 28.20 17.03
N PHE A 554 20.15 28.43 16.83
CA PHE A 554 19.57 29.79 16.82
C PHE A 554 19.32 30.39 18.21
N SER A 555 19.40 29.60 19.29
CA SER A 555 19.14 30.08 20.66
C SER A 555 20.24 31.02 21.22
N THR A 556 21.36 31.18 20.52
CA THR A 556 22.52 31.97 21.00
C THR A 556 22.82 33.23 20.19
N CYS A 557 22.13 33.48 19.07
CA CYS A 557 22.37 34.65 18.21
C CYS A 557 21.23 35.68 18.29
N PRO A 558 21.46 36.88 18.88
CA PRO A 558 20.44 37.94 18.97
C PRO A 558 19.93 38.45 17.61
N GLU A 559 20.76 38.39 16.57
CA GLU A 559 20.41 38.87 15.21
C GLU A 559 19.46 37.90 14.48
N CYS A 560 19.38 36.64 14.93
CA CYS A 560 18.50 35.63 14.34
C CYS A 560 17.07 35.63 14.91
N ASN A 561 16.77 36.41 15.94
CA ASN A 561 15.43 36.51 16.51
C ASN A 561 14.42 37.09 15.50
N TRP A 562 14.84 38.01 14.63
CA TRP A 562 13.97 38.52 13.57
C TRP A 562 13.64 37.47 12.50
N ILE A 563 14.60 36.60 12.16
CA ILE A 563 14.36 35.46 11.26
C ILE A 563 13.42 34.47 11.94
N LYS A 564 13.60 34.21 13.24
CA LYS A 564 12.71 33.35 14.03
C LYS A 564 11.28 33.91 14.08
N GLU A 565 11.11 35.20 14.33
CA GLU A 565 9.79 35.85 14.34
C GLU A 565 9.16 35.89 12.94
N LYS A 566 9.94 36.18 11.89
CA LYS A 566 9.45 36.16 10.51
C LYS A 566 9.05 34.76 10.06
N THR A 567 9.85 33.73 10.37
CA THR A 567 9.53 32.33 10.07
C THR A 567 8.37 31.82 10.92
N ILE A 568 8.25 32.22 12.19
CA ILE A 568 7.07 31.91 13.02
C ILE A 568 5.82 32.60 12.47
N LYS A 569 5.92 33.85 12.00
CA LYS A 569 4.80 34.60 11.44
C LYS A 569 4.39 34.09 10.06
N GLU A 570 5.34 33.84 9.16
CA GLU A 570 5.09 33.21 7.86
C GLU A 570 4.56 31.79 8.02
N ARG A 571 4.99 31.05 9.05
CA ARG A 571 4.44 29.74 9.41
C ARG A 571 3.09 29.84 10.08
N ALA A 572 2.80 30.86 10.89
CA ALA A 572 1.46 31.10 11.44
C ALA A 572 0.47 31.53 10.34
N GLU A 573 0.91 32.33 9.37
CA GLU A 573 0.14 32.70 8.17
C GLU A 573 -0.05 31.51 7.22
N LEU A 574 0.97 30.64 7.09
CA LEU A 574 0.85 29.36 6.38
C LEU A 574 -0.02 28.36 7.13
N ASP A 575 0.05 28.31 8.46
CA ASP A 575 -0.74 27.42 9.31
C ASP A 575 -2.21 27.89 9.37
N GLU A 576 -2.48 29.21 9.40
CA GLU A 576 -3.80 29.81 9.14
C GLU A 576 -4.30 29.52 7.71
N ALA A 577 -3.43 29.54 6.71
CA ALA A 577 -3.76 29.12 5.34
C ALA A 577 -3.84 27.59 5.17
N ARG A 578 -3.36 26.81 6.14
CA ARG A 578 -3.38 25.33 6.20
C ARG A 578 -4.53 24.79 7.05
N GLU A 579 -5.34 25.63 7.68
CA GLU A 579 -6.51 25.16 8.43
C GLU A 579 -7.63 24.67 7.50
N GLY A 580 -7.53 23.42 7.06
CA GLY A 580 -8.69 22.58 6.74
C GLY A 580 -9.06 21.74 7.95
N LEU A 581 -9.77 22.31 8.92
CA LEU A 581 -10.32 21.54 10.04
C LEU A 581 -11.62 20.82 9.62
N VAL A 582 -11.75 19.54 9.98
CA VAL A 582 -12.89 18.68 9.64
C VAL A 582 -13.31 17.89 10.90
N TYR A 583 -14.58 17.91 11.31
CA TYR A 583 -15.13 17.15 12.45
C TYR A 583 -16.50 16.55 12.12
N VAL A 584 -16.74 15.24 12.29
CA VAL A 584 -18.11 14.69 12.34
C VAL A 584 -18.33 13.73 13.50
N LEU A 585 -19.48 13.92 14.12
CA LEU A 585 -20.05 13.19 15.24
C LEU A 585 -20.99 12.07 14.76
N TYR A 586 -21.04 10.90 15.44
CA TYR A 586 -22.21 10.36 16.19
C TYR A 586 -21.96 8.94 16.77
N PRO A 587 -22.57 8.55 17.90
CA PRO A 587 -22.39 7.26 18.56
C PRO A 587 -23.44 6.21 18.15
N GLY A 588 -23.03 4.94 18.04
CA GLY A 588 -23.95 3.78 18.06
C GLY A 588 -23.62 2.60 17.14
N ARG A 589 -22.78 1.67 17.60
CA ARG A 589 -22.59 0.26 17.18
C ARG A 589 -22.32 -0.12 15.70
N LYS A 590 -22.35 0.80 14.72
CA LYS A 590 -21.80 0.57 13.37
C LYS A 590 -21.10 1.85 12.92
N ALA A 591 -19.77 1.80 12.77
CA ALA A 591 -18.96 2.95 12.39
C ALA A 591 -19.31 3.40 10.97
N ILE A 592 -19.93 4.57 10.84
CA ILE A 592 -20.06 5.31 9.59
C ILE A 592 -19.23 6.57 9.77
N SER A 593 -18.08 6.66 9.09
CA SER A 593 -17.25 7.85 9.03
C SER A 593 -17.88 8.84 8.05
N CYS A 594 -18.34 9.98 8.56
CA CYS A 594 -18.80 11.09 7.74
C CYS A 594 -17.72 12.21 7.77
N MET A 595 -17.68 13.07 6.73
CA MET A 595 -16.73 14.20 6.60
C MET A 595 -17.49 15.53 6.67
N ILE A 596 -17.19 16.41 7.64
CA ILE A 596 -17.75 17.78 7.72
C ILE A 596 -16.61 18.76 7.84
N PHE A 597 -16.61 19.71 6.92
CA PHE A 597 -15.67 20.83 6.83
C PHE A 597 -16.04 21.89 7.87
N ARG A 598 -15.04 22.55 8.47
CA ARG A 598 -15.23 23.75 9.29
C ARG A 598 -15.78 24.88 8.41
N VAL A 599 -17.09 24.88 8.23
CA VAL A 599 -17.88 26.10 8.07
C VAL A 599 -18.26 26.48 9.48
N ASP A 600 -18.17 27.76 9.83
CA ASP A 600 -18.67 28.31 11.09
C ASP A 600 -19.96 27.61 11.49
N LEU A 601 -19.90 26.73 12.50
CA LEU A 601 -21.05 25.98 13.01
C LEU A 601 -22.16 26.97 13.40
N GLU A 602 -21.75 28.15 13.87
CA GLU A 602 -22.61 29.32 14.08
C GLU A 602 -23.37 29.73 12.81
N VAL A 603 -22.75 29.82 11.63
CA VAL A 603 -23.42 30.22 10.39
C VAL A 603 -24.41 29.14 9.93
N ALA A 604 -24.06 27.86 10.05
CA ALA A 604 -24.97 26.75 9.73
C ALA A 604 -26.17 26.67 10.70
N LEU A 605 -25.94 26.80 12.00
CA LEU A 605 -26.99 26.83 13.03
C LEU A 605 -27.86 28.09 12.95
N ASN A 606 -27.28 29.23 12.56
CA ASN A 606 -28.02 30.46 12.29
C ASN A 606 -28.89 30.34 11.03
N SER A 607 -28.39 29.69 9.98
CA SER A 607 -29.13 29.54 8.71
C SER A 607 -30.30 28.56 8.78
N THR A 608 -30.29 27.62 9.74
CA THR A 608 -31.34 26.61 9.92
C THR A 608 -32.42 27.03 10.93
N GLY A 609 -32.31 28.21 11.53
CA GLY A 609 -33.22 28.70 12.59
C GLY A 609 -33.06 28.01 13.95
N VAL A 610 -32.19 27.00 14.04
CA VAL A 610 -31.94 26.21 15.27
C VAL A 610 -31.31 27.09 16.36
N TRP A 611 -30.49 28.07 15.98
CA TRP A 611 -29.89 29.01 16.93
C TRP A 611 -30.92 29.94 17.59
N GLU A 612 -31.94 30.37 16.84
CA GLU A 612 -33.01 31.24 17.36
C GLU A 612 -33.92 30.47 18.34
N GLU A 613 -34.20 29.19 18.08
CA GLU A 613 -34.88 28.28 19.02
C GLU A 613 -34.06 28.07 20.30
N ALA A 614 -32.76 27.78 20.17
CA ALA A 614 -31.86 27.57 21.30
C ALA A 614 -31.65 28.86 22.13
N GLN A 615 -31.53 30.03 21.48
CA GLN A 615 -31.51 31.33 22.17
C GLN A 615 -32.85 31.66 22.84
N ALA A 616 -33.98 31.34 22.22
CA ALA A 616 -35.31 31.53 22.80
C ALA A 616 -35.52 30.65 24.05
N GLN A 617 -35.05 29.39 24.03
CA GLN A 617 -35.01 28.52 25.21
C GLN A 617 -34.03 29.05 26.28
N LYS A 618 -32.86 29.57 25.90
CA LYS A 618 -31.89 30.17 26.84
C LYS A 618 -32.43 31.45 27.49
N MET A 619 -33.20 32.25 26.76
CA MET A 619 -33.89 33.43 27.28
C MET A 619 -35.11 33.06 28.14
N SER A 620 -35.87 32.02 27.81
CA SER A 620 -36.98 31.56 28.66
C SER A 620 -36.48 30.95 29.98
N THR A 621 -35.35 30.24 29.96
CA THR A 621 -34.74 29.66 31.16
C THR A 621 -34.08 30.71 32.05
N LYS A 622 -33.57 31.81 31.49
CA LYS A 622 -33.08 32.98 32.27
C LYS A 622 -34.20 33.85 32.85
N MET A 623 -35.45 33.68 32.42
CA MET A 623 -36.60 34.38 33.00
C MET A 623 -37.21 33.65 34.20
N PHE A 624 -36.71 32.44 34.52
CA PHE A 624 -37.17 31.61 35.63
C PHE A 624 -36.11 31.36 36.72
N TYR A 625 -34.99 32.11 36.71
CA TYR A 625 -33.99 32.12 37.79
C TYR A 625 -33.83 33.52 38.39
#